data_AF-A0A3D5VGY1-F1
#
_entry.id   AF-A0A3D5VGY1-F1
#
_cell.length_a   1.000
_cell.length_b   1.000
_cell.length_c   1.000
_cell.angle_alpha   90.00
_cell.angle_beta   90.00
_cell.angle_gamma   90.00
#
_symmetry.space_group_name_H-M   'P 1'
#
loop_
_entity.id
_entity.type
_entity.pdbx_description
1 polymer ?
#
loop_
_entity_poly.entity_id
_entity_poly.type
_entity_poly.pdbx_seq_one_letter_code
_entity_poly.pdbx_strand_id
1 'polypeptide(L)'
;VTIATNMAGRGTDIVLGGNAEFMAGLHILGTERHEARRIDNQLRGRSGRQGDPGSSQFFISLEDDLMRLFGSERFLGMMDKLGMDDSIPIEHPLLSKAIESAQKRVEGRNFDIRKHVLEYDDVMNKQREVIYRQRREILEGGNIKNQILKMIDDVIDRAADTWASKNVYAEEYDLKGLAEYMESNVLVPGSVKQADLAGKHSDEIREWLAKRVRELYAIREEAVGSEVMRELERVVVLRTVDRKWMDQLVAMDDLRQGIGLRAFGQKDPLTEYKFEAYDMFNNMTESIQEEVARLILRVQLANKPLRRSVAVANPTPPSGGGGTGPARSAKTKVGRNDPCPCGSGKKYKRCCGQQ
;
A
#
# COMPACT_ATOMS: atom_id res chain seq x y z
N VAL A 1 -42.75 13.04 -0.56
CA VAL A 1 -41.60 13.96 -0.58
C VAL A 1 -40.45 13.27 0.13
N THR A 2 -39.28 13.17 -0.51
CA THR A 2 -38.11 12.49 0.05
C THR A 2 -36.95 13.47 0.04
N ILE A 3 -36.29 13.66 1.18
CA ILE A 3 -35.08 14.48 1.29
C ILE A 3 -33.89 13.54 1.37
N ALA A 4 -32.90 13.75 0.51
CA ALA A 4 -31.69 12.93 0.44
C ALA A 4 -30.44 13.81 0.48
N THR A 5 -29.51 13.49 1.38
CA THR A 5 -28.19 14.12 1.46
C THR A 5 -27.21 13.39 0.56
N ASN A 6 -26.47 14.11 -0.30
CA ASN A 6 -25.37 13.58 -1.14
C ASN A 6 -25.71 12.27 -1.89
N MET A 7 -26.95 12.16 -2.38
CA MET A 7 -27.47 10.99 -3.09
C MET A 7 -27.57 9.68 -2.28
N ALA A 8 -28.03 9.75 -1.03
CA ALA A 8 -28.55 8.57 -0.33
C ALA A 8 -29.56 7.80 -1.22
N GLY A 9 -29.46 6.46 -1.26
CA GLY A 9 -30.27 5.62 -2.17
C GLY A 9 -29.66 5.40 -3.57
N ARG A 10 -28.34 5.49 -3.71
CA ARG A 10 -27.64 5.16 -4.97
C ARG A 10 -27.72 3.67 -5.28
N GLY A 11 -28.11 3.35 -6.53
CA GLY A 11 -28.28 1.98 -7.00
C GLY A 11 -29.69 1.41 -6.85
N THR A 12 -30.62 2.15 -6.25
CA THR A 12 -32.04 1.77 -6.17
C THR A 12 -32.88 2.64 -7.09
N ASP A 13 -33.78 2.00 -7.82
CA ASP A 13 -34.69 2.63 -8.77
C ASP A 13 -35.92 3.15 -8.03
N ILE A 14 -36.34 4.36 -8.36
CA ILE A 14 -37.57 4.95 -7.82
C ILE A 14 -38.70 4.52 -8.75
N VAL A 15 -39.52 3.57 -8.30
CA VAL A 15 -40.71 3.15 -9.03
C VAL A 15 -41.79 4.20 -8.86
N LEU A 16 -42.32 4.69 -9.97
CA LEU A 16 -43.38 5.69 -9.96
C LEU A 16 -44.71 5.03 -9.60
N GLY A 17 -45.47 5.68 -8.72
CA GLY A 17 -46.87 5.33 -8.48
C GLY A 17 -47.77 5.86 -9.61
N GLY A 18 -48.91 5.19 -9.83
CA GLY A 18 -49.86 5.60 -10.86
C GLY A 18 -50.80 4.46 -11.26
N ASN A 19 -51.66 4.72 -12.24
CA ASN A 19 -52.50 3.75 -12.93
C ASN A 19 -52.34 3.90 -14.46
N ALA A 20 -53.00 3.04 -15.25
CA ALA A 20 -52.87 3.04 -16.71
C ALA A 20 -53.35 4.34 -17.38
N GLU A 21 -54.15 5.16 -16.70
CA GLU A 21 -54.65 6.45 -17.18
C GLU A 21 -53.74 7.62 -16.78
N PHE A 22 -52.98 7.47 -15.68
CA PHE A 22 -52.11 8.51 -15.14
C PHE A 22 -50.90 7.91 -14.41
N MET A 23 -49.71 8.19 -14.94
CA MET A 23 -48.44 7.92 -14.28
C MET A 23 -47.94 9.19 -13.59
N ALA A 24 -47.65 9.12 -12.29
CA ALA A 24 -47.09 10.27 -11.58
C ALA A 24 -45.64 10.52 -12.05
N GLY A 25 -45.32 11.77 -12.39
CA GLY A 25 -43.96 12.14 -12.74
C GLY A 25 -43.09 12.39 -11.51
N LEU A 26 -41.82 11.97 -11.56
CA LEU A 26 -40.86 12.32 -10.51
C LEU A 26 -40.28 13.70 -10.77
N HIS A 27 -40.48 14.62 -9.82
CA HIS A 27 -39.82 15.93 -9.81
C HIS A 27 -38.62 15.91 -8.87
N ILE A 28 -37.46 16.29 -9.40
CA ILE A 28 -36.19 16.36 -8.67
C ILE A 28 -35.86 17.82 -8.38
N LEU A 29 -35.69 18.13 -7.10
CA LEU A 29 -35.24 19.44 -6.62
C LEU A 29 -33.80 19.32 -6.13
N GLY A 30 -32.88 19.96 -6.84
CA GLY A 30 -31.52 20.21 -6.36
C GLY A 30 -31.51 21.50 -5.57
N THR A 31 -31.19 21.45 -4.28
CA THR A 31 -31.13 22.63 -3.40
C THR A 31 -29.89 23.49 -3.65
N GLU A 32 -28.84 22.88 -4.20
CA GLU A 32 -27.57 23.50 -4.54
C GLU A 32 -26.99 22.86 -5.81
N ARG A 33 -25.88 23.41 -6.30
CA ARG A 33 -25.09 22.81 -7.37
C ARG A 33 -23.80 22.23 -6.81
N HIS A 34 -23.56 20.95 -7.07
CA HIS A 34 -22.32 20.33 -6.65
C HIS A 34 -21.14 20.87 -7.46
N GLU A 35 -19.94 20.89 -6.87
CA GLU A 35 -18.69 21.18 -7.58
C GLU A 35 -18.48 20.33 -8.84
N ALA A 36 -19.02 19.11 -8.86
CA ALA A 36 -18.85 18.14 -9.93
C ALA A 36 -20.20 17.95 -10.65
N ARG A 37 -20.24 18.33 -11.92
CA ARG A 37 -21.42 18.23 -12.78
C ARG A 37 -21.95 16.79 -12.89
N ARG A 38 -21.05 15.82 -12.78
CA ARG A 38 -21.42 14.39 -12.78
C ARG A 38 -22.38 14.03 -11.63
N ILE A 39 -22.29 14.70 -10.48
CA ILE A 39 -23.18 14.44 -9.33
C ILE A 39 -24.56 15.06 -9.58
N ASP A 40 -24.61 16.30 -10.07
CA ASP A 40 -25.87 16.94 -10.49
C ASP A 40 -26.60 16.12 -11.55
N ASN A 41 -25.86 15.61 -12.55
CA ASN A 41 -26.44 14.76 -13.59
C ASN A 41 -26.94 13.42 -13.04
N GLN A 42 -26.31 12.86 -11.99
CA GLN A 42 -26.81 11.66 -11.33
C GLN A 42 -28.10 11.93 -10.54
N LEU A 43 -28.23 13.11 -9.94
CA LEU A 43 -29.47 13.54 -9.29
C LEU A 43 -30.58 13.73 -10.35
N ARG A 44 -30.29 14.41 -11.46
CA ARG A 44 -31.22 14.56 -12.59
C ARG A 44 -31.67 13.21 -13.17
N GLY A 45 -30.74 12.26 -13.32
CA GLY A 45 -31.01 10.91 -13.83
C GLY A 45 -31.82 10.00 -12.90
N ARG A 46 -32.29 10.51 -11.74
CA ARG A 46 -33.27 9.80 -10.91
C ARG A 46 -34.68 9.88 -11.49
N SER A 47 -35.02 10.99 -12.16
CA SER A 47 -36.26 11.14 -12.91
C SER A 47 -36.10 10.74 -14.38
N GLY A 48 -37.19 10.44 -15.08
CA GLY A 48 -37.17 10.20 -16.52
C GLY A 48 -36.61 8.85 -16.96
N ARG A 49 -36.66 7.84 -16.09
CA ARG A 49 -36.13 6.51 -16.38
C ARG A 49 -37.06 5.76 -17.32
N GLN A 50 -36.52 5.02 -18.30
CA GLN A 50 -37.31 4.23 -19.26
C GLN A 50 -38.40 5.04 -20.00
N GLY A 51 -38.21 6.35 -20.16
CA GLY A 51 -39.20 7.23 -20.79
C GLY A 51 -40.32 7.70 -19.86
N ASP A 52 -40.25 7.38 -18.57
CA ASP A 52 -41.19 7.86 -17.57
C ASP A 52 -41.27 9.39 -17.53
N PRO A 53 -42.43 9.97 -17.17
CA PRO A 53 -42.54 11.41 -16.97
C PRO A 53 -41.65 11.86 -15.80
N GLY A 54 -40.94 12.97 -15.98
CA GLY A 54 -40.09 13.52 -14.93
C GLY A 54 -39.55 14.90 -15.28
N SER A 55 -39.16 15.63 -14.25
CA SER A 55 -38.53 16.94 -14.40
C SER A 55 -37.49 17.16 -13.30
N SER A 56 -36.52 18.03 -13.57
CA SER A 56 -35.50 18.40 -12.59
C SER A 56 -35.32 19.91 -12.58
N GLN A 57 -35.29 20.51 -11.41
CA GLN A 57 -34.96 21.91 -11.21
C GLN A 57 -33.86 22.02 -10.16
N PHE A 58 -32.90 22.90 -10.42
CA PHE A 58 -31.80 23.17 -9.50
C PHE A 58 -31.86 24.62 -9.09
N PHE A 59 -31.74 24.84 -7.78
CA PHE A 59 -31.62 26.14 -7.16
C PHE A 59 -30.16 26.37 -6.79
N ILE A 60 -29.76 27.63 -6.78
CA ILE A 60 -28.43 28.07 -6.40
C ILE A 60 -28.59 29.44 -5.76
N SER A 61 -27.93 29.67 -4.64
CA SER A 61 -27.80 30.98 -4.02
C SER A 61 -26.48 31.62 -4.43
N LEU A 62 -26.45 32.95 -4.44
CA LEU A 62 -25.20 33.71 -4.56
C LEU A 62 -24.24 33.47 -3.39
N GLU A 63 -24.77 33.03 -2.25
CA GLU A 63 -24.00 32.71 -1.05
C GLU A 63 -23.39 31.29 -1.06
N ASP A 64 -23.77 30.45 -2.02
CA ASP A 64 -23.28 29.07 -2.12
C ASP A 64 -21.78 29.02 -2.44
N ASP A 65 -21.08 27.99 -1.96
CA ASP A 65 -19.62 27.85 -2.12
C ASP A 65 -19.16 27.92 -3.58
N LEU A 66 -19.93 27.36 -4.51
CA LEU A 66 -19.65 27.45 -5.95
C LEU A 66 -19.67 28.89 -6.44
N MET A 67 -20.63 29.70 -5.95
CA MET A 67 -20.74 31.12 -6.28
C MET A 67 -19.72 31.95 -5.50
N ARG A 68 -19.32 31.57 -4.29
CA ARG A 68 -18.25 32.26 -3.56
C ARG A 68 -16.89 32.09 -4.22
N LEU A 69 -16.62 30.92 -4.80
CA LEU A 69 -15.33 30.64 -5.46
C LEU A 69 -15.20 31.28 -6.85
N PHE A 70 -16.31 31.53 -7.56
CA PHE A 70 -16.30 31.98 -8.97
C PHE A 70 -17.20 33.17 -9.30
N GLY A 71 -18.10 33.52 -8.40
CA GLY A 71 -18.86 34.76 -8.44
C GLY A 71 -17.89 35.90 -8.23
N SER A 72 -17.44 36.49 -9.33
CA SER A 72 -16.68 37.73 -9.26
C SER A 72 -17.46 38.74 -8.43
N GLU A 73 -16.82 39.48 -7.53
CA GLU A 73 -17.43 40.63 -6.82
C GLU A 73 -18.16 41.58 -7.78
N ARG A 74 -17.71 41.63 -9.04
CA ARG A 74 -18.32 42.38 -10.15
C ARG A 74 -19.74 41.93 -10.51
N PHE A 75 -20.06 40.65 -10.35
CA PHE A 75 -21.37 40.10 -10.66
C PHE A 75 -22.37 40.41 -9.53
N LEU A 76 -21.94 40.25 -8.27
CA LEU A 76 -22.70 40.66 -7.08
C LEU A 76 -23.03 42.16 -7.13
N GLY A 77 -22.00 43.00 -7.36
CA GLY A 77 -22.18 44.45 -7.45
C GLY A 77 -22.97 44.94 -8.66
N MET A 78 -23.21 44.10 -9.68
CA MET A 78 -24.10 44.42 -10.80
C MET A 78 -25.56 44.10 -10.46
N MET A 79 -25.82 42.98 -9.77
CA MET A 79 -27.16 42.61 -9.32
C MET A 79 -27.69 43.55 -8.24
N ASP A 80 -26.85 43.93 -7.27
CA ASP A 80 -27.21 44.91 -6.23
C ASP A 80 -27.62 46.25 -6.84
N LYS A 81 -26.94 46.68 -7.91
CA LYS A 81 -27.26 47.91 -8.65
C LYS A 81 -28.52 47.80 -9.50
N LEU A 82 -28.89 46.59 -9.91
CA LEU A 82 -30.12 46.32 -10.67
C LEU A 82 -31.36 46.23 -9.76
N GLY A 83 -31.20 46.26 -8.44
CA GLY A 83 -32.33 46.29 -7.49
C GLY A 83 -33.20 45.03 -7.56
N MET A 84 -32.60 43.89 -7.90
CA MET A 84 -33.30 42.60 -7.90
C MET A 84 -33.43 42.12 -6.46
N ASP A 85 -34.67 42.03 -5.99
CA ASP A 85 -35.03 41.52 -4.67
C ASP A 85 -35.01 39.99 -4.66
N ASP A 86 -34.76 39.38 -3.49
CA ASP A 86 -34.69 37.92 -3.28
C ASP A 86 -36.02 37.22 -3.66
N SER A 87 -37.08 38.00 -3.83
CA SER A 87 -38.41 37.55 -4.23
C SER A 87 -38.53 37.12 -5.70
N ILE A 88 -37.55 37.47 -6.58
CA ILE A 88 -37.64 37.17 -8.02
C ILE A 88 -36.57 36.15 -8.44
N PRO A 89 -36.96 34.93 -8.89
CA PRO A 89 -36.01 33.97 -9.43
C PRO A 89 -35.43 34.48 -10.75
N ILE A 90 -34.11 34.42 -10.88
CA ILE A 90 -33.42 34.86 -12.10
C ILE A 90 -33.15 33.65 -12.99
N GLU A 91 -33.87 33.61 -14.12
CA GLU A 91 -33.65 32.59 -15.14
C GLU A 91 -32.99 33.24 -16.36
N HIS A 92 -31.68 33.02 -16.53
CA HIS A 92 -30.97 33.50 -17.71
C HIS A 92 -30.01 32.46 -18.30
N PRO A 93 -30.06 32.17 -19.61
CA PRO A 93 -29.18 31.16 -20.23
C PRO A 93 -27.68 31.44 -20.06
N LEU A 94 -27.27 32.72 -19.99
CA LEU A 94 -25.87 33.07 -19.75
C LEU A 94 -25.41 32.73 -18.32
N LEU A 95 -26.29 32.84 -17.32
CA LEU A 95 -25.98 32.49 -15.94
C LEU A 95 -25.72 30.98 -15.83
N SER A 96 -26.59 30.17 -16.46
CA SER A 96 -26.40 28.72 -16.55
C SER A 96 -25.07 28.32 -17.19
N LYS A 97 -24.64 29.01 -18.26
CA LYS A 97 -23.32 28.78 -18.90
C LYS A 97 -22.15 29.21 -18.01
N ALA A 98 -22.30 30.30 -17.26
CA ALA A 98 -21.30 30.78 -16.32
C ALA A 98 -21.10 29.76 -15.17
N ILE A 99 -22.19 29.25 -14.60
CA ILE A 99 -22.17 28.19 -13.59
C ILE A 99 -21.51 26.91 -14.14
N GLU A 100 -21.86 26.48 -15.36
CA GLU A 100 -21.21 25.33 -16.00
C GLU A 100 -19.69 25.54 -16.17
N SER A 101 -19.28 26.75 -16.53
CA SER A 101 -17.87 27.10 -16.68
C SER A 101 -17.13 27.11 -15.34
N ALA A 102 -17.78 27.58 -14.26
CA ALA A 102 -17.27 27.50 -12.90
C ALA A 102 -17.08 26.04 -12.46
N GLN A 103 -18.09 25.17 -12.66
CA GLN A 103 -18.00 23.74 -12.36
C GLN A 103 -16.84 23.08 -13.12
N LYS A 104 -16.67 23.36 -14.43
CA LYS A 104 -15.54 22.83 -15.21
C LYS A 104 -14.18 23.26 -14.66
N ARG A 105 -14.06 24.50 -14.15
CA ARG A 105 -12.81 24.98 -13.53
C ARG A 105 -12.54 24.27 -12.21
N VAL A 106 -13.56 24.04 -11.38
CA VAL A 106 -13.42 23.27 -10.13
C VAL A 106 -13.02 21.83 -10.42
N GLU A 107 -13.68 21.20 -11.39
CA GLU A 107 -13.34 19.86 -11.83
C GLU A 107 -11.90 19.78 -12.34
N GLY A 108 -11.46 20.77 -13.14
CA GLY A 108 -10.08 20.89 -13.60
C GLY A 108 -9.08 21.00 -12.44
N ARG A 109 -9.33 21.91 -11.49
CA ARG A 109 -8.49 22.06 -10.29
C ARG A 109 -8.41 20.76 -9.48
N ASN A 110 -9.55 20.11 -9.24
CA ASN A 110 -9.61 18.85 -8.51
C ASN A 110 -8.91 17.71 -9.28
N PHE A 111 -9.00 17.71 -10.60
CA PHE A 111 -8.28 16.79 -11.47
C PHE A 111 -6.76 17.01 -11.35
N ASP A 112 -6.29 18.26 -11.40
CA ASP A 112 -4.87 18.59 -11.28
C ASP A 112 -4.30 18.19 -9.91
N ILE A 113 -5.04 18.44 -8.83
CA ILE A 113 -4.66 17.99 -7.48
C ILE A 113 -4.53 16.47 -7.43
N ARG A 114 -5.51 15.74 -7.99
CA ARG A 114 -5.47 14.27 -8.02
C ARG A 114 -4.35 13.74 -8.91
N LYS A 115 -4.10 14.39 -10.04
CA LYS A 115 -3.00 14.06 -10.94
C LYS A 115 -1.66 14.21 -10.21
N HIS A 116 -1.47 15.31 -9.50
CA HIS A 116 -0.27 15.50 -8.69
C HIS A 116 -0.14 14.40 -7.62
N VAL A 117 -1.19 14.11 -6.86
CA VAL A 117 -1.17 13.01 -5.87
C VAL A 117 -0.80 11.67 -6.52
N LEU A 118 -1.36 11.37 -7.69
CA LEU A 118 -1.06 10.16 -8.45
C LEU A 118 0.41 10.10 -8.87
N GLU A 119 1.01 11.22 -9.29
CA GLU A 119 2.41 11.26 -9.72
C GLU A 119 3.38 10.91 -8.57
N TYR A 120 3.07 11.27 -7.32
CA TYR A 120 3.84 10.84 -6.14
C TYR A 120 3.62 9.37 -5.82
N ASP A 121 2.37 8.90 -5.91
CA ASP A 121 2.00 7.52 -5.64
C ASP A 121 2.59 6.55 -6.69
N ASP A 122 2.74 6.97 -7.94
CA ASP A 122 3.33 6.18 -9.03
C ASP A 122 4.78 5.78 -8.73
N VAL A 123 5.55 6.65 -8.07
CA VAL A 123 6.93 6.34 -7.64
C VAL A 123 6.92 5.20 -6.63
N MET A 124 6.06 5.29 -5.62
CA MET A 124 5.89 4.26 -4.60
C MET A 124 5.36 2.96 -5.18
N ASN A 125 4.45 3.03 -6.15
CA ASN A 125 3.90 1.84 -6.79
C ASN A 125 4.98 1.08 -7.57
N LYS A 126 5.84 1.77 -8.32
CA LYS A 126 6.98 1.13 -9.02
C LYS A 126 7.93 0.43 -8.05
N GLN A 127 8.29 1.08 -6.93
CA GLN A 127 9.13 0.46 -5.92
C GLN A 127 8.46 -0.78 -5.31
N ARG A 128 7.16 -0.67 -4.98
CA ARG A 128 6.36 -1.79 -4.44
C ARG A 128 6.31 -2.97 -5.39
N GLU A 129 6.10 -2.73 -6.68
CA GLU A 129 6.08 -3.79 -7.70
C GLU A 129 7.40 -4.57 -7.73
N VAL A 130 8.55 -3.88 -7.66
CA VAL A 130 9.87 -4.53 -7.61
C VAL A 130 10.03 -5.38 -6.36
N ILE A 131 9.76 -4.80 -5.17
CA ILE A 131 9.92 -5.50 -3.89
C ILE A 131 8.96 -6.68 -3.79
N TYR A 132 7.71 -6.54 -4.19
CA TYR A 132 6.72 -7.60 -4.09
C TYR A 132 6.97 -8.72 -5.08
N ARG A 133 7.50 -8.39 -6.26
CA ARG A 133 7.97 -9.40 -7.22
C ARG A 133 9.11 -10.22 -6.63
N GLN A 134 10.17 -9.56 -6.13
CA GLN A 134 11.30 -10.25 -5.49
C GLN A 134 10.86 -11.09 -4.28
N ARG A 135 9.99 -10.54 -3.43
CA ARG A 135 9.44 -11.24 -2.27
C ARG A 135 8.65 -12.49 -2.67
N ARG A 136 7.86 -12.41 -3.74
CA ARG A 136 7.13 -13.57 -4.28
C ARG A 136 8.09 -14.61 -4.84
N GLU A 137 9.10 -14.20 -5.58
CA GLU A 137 10.15 -15.10 -6.10
C GLU A 137 10.87 -15.84 -4.97
N ILE A 138 11.07 -15.23 -3.80
CA ILE A 138 11.69 -15.88 -2.64
C ILE A 138 10.73 -16.87 -1.93
N LEU A 139 9.43 -16.55 -1.91
CA LEU A 139 8.40 -17.38 -1.26
C LEU A 139 8.04 -18.62 -2.09
N GLU A 140 7.89 -18.43 -3.40
CA GLU A 140 7.55 -19.48 -4.36
C GLU A 140 8.79 -20.18 -4.91
N GLY A 141 9.94 -19.50 -4.90
CA GLY A 141 11.21 -20.03 -5.37
C GLY A 141 11.75 -21.13 -4.47
N GLY A 142 12.37 -22.13 -5.10
CA GLY A 142 13.02 -23.23 -4.40
C GLY A 142 14.34 -22.79 -3.75
N ASN A 143 15.44 -22.97 -4.49
CA ASN A 143 16.79 -22.69 -3.98
C ASN A 143 17.23 -21.26 -4.32
N ILE A 144 17.43 -20.43 -3.30
CA ILE A 144 17.85 -19.03 -3.43
C ILE A 144 19.35 -18.79 -3.15
N LYS A 145 20.14 -19.85 -2.98
CA LYS A 145 21.60 -19.77 -2.74
C LYS A 145 22.32 -18.87 -3.74
N ASN A 146 22.01 -19.04 -5.03
CA ASN A 146 22.67 -18.25 -6.08
C ASN A 146 22.33 -16.76 -6.00
N GLN A 147 21.09 -16.43 -5.60
CA GLN A 147 20.69 -15.03 -5.40
C GLN A 147 21.45 -14.42 -4.22
N ILE A 148 21.63 -15.18 -3.14
CA ILE A 148 22.38 -14.73 -1.97
C ILE A 148 23.86 -14.56 -2.27
N LEU A 149 24.48 -15.52 -2.96
CA LEU A 149 25.87 -15.39 -3.39
C LEU A 149 26.06 -14.16 -4.27
N LYS A 150 25.12 -13.88 -5.18
CA LYS A 150 25.12 -12.64 -5.96
C LYS A 150 25.01 -11.39 -5.09
N MET A 151 24.12 -11.37 -4.10
CA MET A 151 24.03 -10.23 -3.17
C MET A 151 25.34 -10.01 -2.41
N ILE A 152 26.05 -11.07 -2.03
CA ILE A 152 27.34 -10.95 -1.36
C ILE A 152 28.42 -10.48 -2.34
N ASP A 153 28.43 -10.99 -3.57
CA ASP A 153 29.35 -10.54 -4.63
C ASP A 153 29.15 -9.03 -4.91
N ASP A 154 27.90 -8.55 -4.99
CA ASP A 154 27.58 -7.11 -5.15
C ASP A 154 28.11 -6.25 -3.98
N VAL A 155 28.08 -6.78 -2.75
CA VAL A 155 28.64 -6.10 -1.56
C VAL A 155 30.17 -6.07 -1.62
N ILE A 156 30.81 -7.15 -2.08
CA ILE A 156 32.26 -7.20 -2.28
C ILE A 156 32.69 -6.18 -3.34
N ASP A 157 31.96 -6.09 -4.45
CA ASP A 157 32.26 -5.14 -5.52
C ASP A 157 32.19 -3.69 -5.01
N ARG A 158 31.14 -3.32 -4.26
CA ARG A 158 31.05 -1.98 -3.65
C ARG A 158 32.17 -1.70 -2.65
N ALA A 159 32.52 -2.69 -1.83
CA ALA A 159 33.63 -2.57 -0.88
C ALA A 159 34.97 -2.39 -1.61
N ALA A 160 35.23 -3.19 -2.65
CA ALA A 160 36.44 -3.08 -3.45
C ALA A 160 36.50 -1.74 -4.20
N ASP A 161 35.39 -1.24 -4.75
CA ASP A 161 35.36 0.07 -5.40
C ASP A 161 35.64 1.22 -4.43
N THR A 162 35.23 1.10 -3.17
CA THR A 162 35.43 2.11 -2.12
C THR A 162 36.88 2.15 -1.63
N TRP A 163 37.48 0.99 -1.36
CA TRP A 163 38.77 0.90 -0.65
C TRP A 163 39.95 0.50 -1.55
N ALA A 164 39.68 -0.10 -2.72
CA ALA A 164 40.67 -0.60 -3.67
C ALA A 164 40.18 -0.37 -5.13
N SER A 165 39.85 0.89 -5.44
CA SER A 165 39.30 1.28 -6.73
C SER A 165 40.24 0.96 -7.89
N LYS A 166 39.67 0.57 -9.04
CA LYS A 166 40.44 0.30 -10.27
C LYS A 166 41.21 1.52 -10.80
N ASN A 167 40.76 2.72 -10.44
CA ASN A 167 41.34 3.99 -10.90
C ASN A 167 42.51 4.47 -10.04
N VAL A 168 42.85 3.73 -8.99
CA VAL A 168 43.87 4.08 -8.01
C VAL A 168 45.02 3.07 -8.09
N TYR A 169 46.25 3.52 -7.89
CA TYR A 169 47.41 2.65 -7.87
C TYR A 169 47.37 1.71 -6.66
N ALA A 170 47.86 0.49 -6.81
CA ALA A 170 47.78 -0.54 -5.77
C ALA A 170 48.49 -0.15 -4.44
N GLU A 171 49.41 0.81 -4.51
CA GLU A 171 50.14 1.36 -3.36
C GLU A 171 49.28 2.30 -2.50
N GLU A 172 48.22 2.87 -3.08
CA GLU A 172 47.27 3.78 -2.42
C GLU A 172 46.01 3.05 -1.90
N TYR A 173 45.94 1.72 -2.04
CA TYR A 173 44.82 0.94 -1.54
C TYR A 173 44.77 0.93 -0.01
N ASP A 174 43.61 1.23 0.56
CA ASP A 174 43.37 1.03 1.98
C ASP A 174 42.93 -0.42 2.25
N LEU A 175 43.90 -1.32 2.15
CA LEU A 175 43.70 -2.76 2.41
C LEU A 175 43.30 -3.05 3.85
N LYS A 176 43.66 -2.16 4.79
CA LYS A 176 43.29 -2.29 6.20
C LYS A 176 41.80 -1.96 6.38
N GLY A 177 41.34 -0.83 5.85
CA GLY A 177 39.93 -0.44 5.87
C GLY A 177 39.05 -1.47 5.17
N LEU A 178 39.50 -2.01 4.02
CA LEU A 178 38.79 -3.09 3.33
C LEU A 178 38.66 -4.35 4.20
N ALA A 179 39.75 -4.82 4.82
CA ALA A 179 39.71 -6.00 5.67
C ALA A 179 38.79 -5.79 6.88
N GLU A 180 38.90 -4.65 7.57
CA GLU A 180 38.05 -4.31 8.72
C GLU A 180 36.57 -4.20 8.33
N TYR A 181 36.26 -3.59 7.18
CA TYR A 181 34.90 -3.51 6.65
C TYR A 181 34.35 -4.91 6.35
N MET A 182 35.11 -5.74 5.65
CA MET A 182 34.71 -7.09 5.30
C MET A 182 34.49 -7.94 6.55
N GLU A 183 35.38 -7.87 7.54
CA GLU A 183 35.24 -8.58 8.82
C GLU A 183 34.14 -8.04 9.73
N SER A 184 33.64 -6.83 9.50
CA SER A 184 32.54 -6.24 10.28
C SER A 184 31.17 -6.48 9.64
N ASN A 185 31.13 -6.50 8.31
CA ASN A 185 29.87 -6.49 7.56
C ASN A 185 29.55 -7.80 6.85
N VAL A 186 30.55 -8.56 6.39
CA VAL A 186 30.30 -9.74 5.54
C VAL A 186 30.85 -11.00 6.20
N LEU A 187 32.13 -11.00 6.52
CA LEU A 187 32.89 -12.17 6.95
C LEU A 187 32.89 -12.33 8.48
N VAL A 188 33.34 -13.49 8.94
CA VAL A 188 33.55 -13.78 10.38
C VAL A 188 34.91 -13.17 10.79
N PRO A 189 35.06 -12.57 11.98
CA PRO A 189 36.34 -12.02 12.43
C PRO A 189 37.49 -13.04 12.34
N GLY A 190 38.65 -12.59 11.86
CA GLY A 190 39.82 -13.41 11.59
C GLY A 190 39.82 -14.13 10.24
N SER A 191 38.84 -13.86 9.37
CA SER A 191 38.73 -14.51 8.05
C SER A 191 39.58 -13.86 6.97
N VAL A 192 40.01 -12.60 7.15
CA VAL A 192 40.78 -11.82 6.18
C VAL A 192 41.82 -10.99 6.89
N LYS A 193 43.07 -11.10 6.46
CA LYS A 193 44.15 -10.23 6.91
C LYS A 193 44.63 -9.34 5.78
N GLN A 194 45.20 -8.19 6.12
CA GLN A 194 45.84 -7.31 5.15
C GLN A 194 46.89 -8.04 4.30
N ALA A 195 47.65 -8.96 4.92
CA ALA A 195 48.66 -9.76 4.23
C ALA A 195 48.08 -10.66 3.12
N ASP A 196 46.82 -11.07 3.23
CA ASP A 196 46.17 -11.93 2.22
C ASP A 196 45.81 -11.14 0.95
N LEU A 197 45.65 -9.83 1.08
CA LEU A 197 45.28 -8.89 0.01
C LEU A 197 46.48 -8.13 -0.56
N ALA A 198 47.63 -8.17 0.14
CA ALA A 198 48.82 -7.43 -0.27
C ALA A 198 49.36 -7.91 -1.62
N GLY A 199 49.72 -6.95 -2.48
CA GLY A 199 50.28 -7.23 -3.81
C GLY A 199 49.25 -7.71 -4.85
N LYS A 200 47.96 -7.69 -4.53
CA LYS A 200 46.87 -8.03 -5.46
C LYS A 200 46.28 -6.78 -6.11
N HIS A 201 45.90 -6.90 -7.37
CA HIS A 201 45.11 -5.85 -8.04
C HIS A 201 43.62 -5.92 -7.66
N SER A 202 42.85 -4.84 -7.90
CA SER A 202 41.43 -4.76 -7.54
C SER A 202 40.60 -5.98 -7.97
N ASP A 203 40.81 -6.49 -9.19
CA ASP A 203 40.08 -7.66 -9.70
C ASP A 203 40.48 -8.96 -8.98
N GLU A 204 41.76 -9.12 -8.65
CA GLU A 204 42.25 -10.27 -7.88
C GLU A 204 41.77 -10.23 -6.42
N ILE A 205 41.64 -9.04 -5.84
CA ILE A 205 41.06 -8.83 -4.51
C ILE A 205 39.60 -9.28 -4.48
N ARG A 206 38.81 -8.87 -5.49
CA ARG A 206 37.39 -9.28 -5.62
C ARG A 206 37.27 -10.80 -5.74
N GLU A 207 38.04 -11.40 -6.64
CA GLU A 207 38.02 -12.84 -6.86
C GLU A 207 38.43 -13.61 -5.59
N TRP A 208 39.46 -13.14 -4.89
CA TRP A 208 39.91 -13.74 -3.65
C TRP A 208 38.85 -13.65 -2.56
N LEU A 209 38.22 -12.48 -2.35
CA LEU A 209 37.15 -12.29 -1.37
C LEU A 209 35.92 -13.16 -1.70
N ALA A 210 35.54 -13.22 -2.98
CA ALA A 210 34.42 -14.03 -3.43
C ALA A 210 34.68 -15.52 -3.22
N LYS A 211 35.90 -16.00 -3.49
CA LYS A 211 36.32 -17.37 -3.17
C LYS A 211 36.24 -17.63 -1.67
N ARG A 212 36.75 -16.72 -0.85
CA ARG A 212 36.74 -16.84 0.61
C ARG A 212 35.32 -16.91 1.18
N VAL A 213 34.40 -16.10 0.66
CA VAL A 213 32.97 -16.16 1.01
C VAL A 213 32.38 -17.52 0.66
N ARG A 214 32.64 -18.04 -0.54
CA ARG A 214 32.10 -19.33 -1.00
C ARG A 214 32.59 -20.49 -0.12
N GLU A 215 33.86 -20.46 0.28
CA GLU A 215 34.43 -21.44 1.21
C GLU A 215 33.73 -21.40 2.57
N LEU A 216 33.59 -20.21 3.18
CA LEU A 216 32.92 -20.06 4.49
C LEU A 216 31.45 -20.44 4.42
N TYR A 217 30.77 -20.09 3.33
CA TYR A 217 29.40 -20.47 3.10
C TYR A 217 29.26 -22.00 2.96
N ALA A 218 30.18 -22.66 2.26
CA ALA A 218 30.17 -24.12 2.11
C ALA A 218 30.39 -24.85 3.44
N ILE A 219 31.39 -24.42 4.24
CA ILE A 219 31.64 -24.93 5.60
C ILE A 219 30.37 -24.82 6.45
N ARG A 220 29.68 -23.69 6.32
CA ARG A 220 28.46 -23.42 7.06
C ARG A 220 27.27 -24.26 6.59
N GLU A 221 27.11 -24.44 5.29
CA GLU A 221 26.08 -25.30 4.72
C GLU A 221 26.28 -26.77 5.16
N GLU A 222 27.52 -27.23 5.25
CA GLU A 222 27.86 -28.55 5.78
C GLU A 222 27.54 -28.68 7.28
N ALA A 223 27.87 -27.67 8.08
CA ALA A 223 27.62 -27.68 9.53
C ALA A 223 26.12 -27.63 9.89
N VAL A 224 25.31 -26.91 9.10
CA VAL A 224 23.88 -26.71 9.37
C VAL A 224 22.99 -27.74 8.66
N GLY A 225 23.46 -28.27 7.53
CA GLY A 225 22.69 -29.10 6.61
C GLY A 225 21.92 -28.27 5.57
N SER A 226 21.90 -28.76 4.32
CA SER A 226 21.36 -28.00 3.18
C SER A 226 19.89 -27.62 3.33
N GLU A 227 19.02 -28.50 3.86
CA GLU A 227 17.59 -28.19 4.00
C GLU A 227 17.35 -27.02 4.97
N VAL A 228 17.96 -27.08 6.15
CA VAL A 228 17.88 -26.01 7.17
C VAL A 228 18.53 -24.73 6.66
N MET A 229 19.62 -24.83 5.90
CA MET A 229 20.27 -23.67 5.30
C MET A 229 19.34 -22.95 4.31
N ARG A 230 18.63 -23.68 3.42
CA ARG A 230 17.64 -23.07 2.50
C ARG A 230 16.48 -22.42 3.23
N GLU A 231 16.06 -22.96 4.36
CA GLU A 231 15.02 -22.31 5.19
C GLU A 231 15.55 -21.07 5.88
N LEU A 232 16.77 -21.12 6.42
CA LEU A 232 17.42 -19.99 7.07
C LEU A 232 17.62 -18.84 6.08
N GLU A 233 18.11 -19.12 4.87
CA GLU A 233 18.23 -18.16 3.78
C GLU A 233 16.91 -17.42 3.52
N ARG A 234 15.82 -18.17 3.32
CA ARG A 234 14.50 -17.58 3.05
C ARG A 234 14.04 -16.71 4.21
N VAL A 235 14.17 -17.20 5.44
CA VAL A 235 13.74 -16.46 6.64
C VAL A 235 14.55 -15.17 6.82
N VAL A 236 15.87 -15.23 6.63
CA VAL A 236 16.75 -14.06 6.76
C VAL A 236 16.41 -13.03 5.70
N VAL A 237 16.33 -13.42 4.43
CA VAL A 237 16.04 -12.47 3.35
C VAL A 237 14.66 -11.85 3.52
N LEU A 238 13.62 -12.65 3.75
CA LEU A 238 12.25 -12.12 3.90
C LEU A 238 12.14 -11.17 5.09
N ARG A 239 12.72 -11.52 6.24
CA ARG A 239 12.67 -10.67 7.43
C ARG A 239 13.43 -9.35 7.21
N THR A 240 14.59 -9.40 6.57
CA THR A 240 15.39 -8.21 6.27
C THR A 240 14.67 -7.30 5.28
N VAL A 241 14.16 -7.85 4.18
CA VAL A 241 13.38 -7.11 3.17
C VAL A 241 12.13 -6.49 3.80
N ASP A 242 11.34 -7.26 4.56
CA ASP A 242 10.10 -6.76 5.17
C ASP A 242 10.39 -5.60 6.13
N ARG A 243 11.43 -5.69 6.97
CA ARG A 243 11.81 -4.58 7.87
C ARG A 243 12.29 -3.35 7.10
N LYS A 244 13.25 -3.51 6.18
CA LYS A 244 13.82 -2.40 5.42
C LYS A 244 12.78 -1.70 4.54
N TRP A 245 11.85 -2.46 3.98
CA TRP A 245 10.73 -1.91 3.24
C TRP A 245 9.77 -1.12 4.12
N MET A 246 9.44 -1.60 5.33
CA MET A 246 8.63 -0.81 6.28
C MET A 246 9.31 0.51 6.64
N ASP A 247 10.60 0.49 6.94
CA ASP A 247 11.38 1.70 7.23
C ASP A 247 11.35 2.67 6.03
N GLN A 248 11.49 2.16 4.81
CA GLN A 248 11.40 2.94 3.58
C GLN A 248 10.01 3.56 3.37
N LEU A 249 8.92 2.84 3.67
CA LEU A 249 7.56 3.39 3.55
C LEU A 249 7.36 4.60 4.46
N VAL A 250 7.88 4.55 5.68
CA VAL A 250 7.84 5.69 6.62
C VAL A 250 8.68 6.84 6.09
N ALA A 251 9.92 6.56 5.69
CA ALA A 251 10.82 7.59 5.19
C ALA A 251 10.29 8.29 3.91
N MET A 252 9.57 7.56 3.06
CA MET A 252 8.92 8.09 1.88
C MET A 252 7.71 8.98 2.20
N ASP A 253 6.95 8.68 3.26
CA ASP A 253 5.88 9.55 3.74
C ASP A 253 6.46 10.86 4.30
N ASP A 254 7.51 10.76 5.12
CA ASP A 254 8.23 11.93 5.65
C ASP A 254 8.80 12.80 4.52
N LEU A 255 9.44 12.17 3.52
CA LEU A 255 9.96 12.85 2.34
C LEU A 255 8.83 13.59 1.60
N ARG A 256 7.69 12.94 1.37
CA ARG A 256 6.54 13.55 0.69
C ARG A 256 6.00 14.76 1.44
N GLN A 257 5.95 14.72 2.77
CA GLN A 257 5.52 15.86 3.58
C GLN A 257 6.54 17.01 3.53
N GLY A 258 7.84 16.71 3.51
CA GLY A 258 8.93 17.70 3.53
C GLY A 258 9.29 18.30 2.17
N ILE A 259 9.06 17.60 1.05
CA ILE A 259 9.59 17.98 -0.26
C ILE A 259 9.03 19.30 -0.78
N GLY A 260 7.84 19.72 -0.30
CA GLY A 260 7.25 21.02 -0.64
C GLY A 260 8.16 22.21 -0.31
N LEU A 261 9.05 22.07 0.69
CA LEU A 261 10.02 23.10 1.05
C LEU A 261 11.09 23.33 -0.04
N ARG A 262 11.33 22.35 -0.93
CA ARG A 262 12.27 22.52 -2.06
C ARG A 262 11.78 23.54 -3.08
N ALA A 263 10.48 23.82 -3.13
CA ALA A 263 9.89 24.83 -4.01
C ALA A 263 10.44 26.25 -3.74
N PHE A 264 10.87 26.54 -2.50
CA PHE A 264 11.51 27.82 -2.15
C PHE A 264 12.83 28.05 -2.91
N GLY A 265 13.52 26.98 -3.31
CA GLY A 265 14.73 27.02 -4.11
C GLY A 265 14.49 27.08 -5.63
N GLN A 266 13.27 27.37 -6.08
CA GLN A 266 12.86 27.34 -7.50
C GLN A 266 13.08 25.99 -8.19
N LYS A 267 13.14 24.91 -7.40
CA LYS A 267 13.19 23.55 -7.93
C LYS A 267 11.80 22.95 -7.96
N ASP A 268 11.54 22.11 -8.97
CA ASP A 268 10.30 21.34 -9.04
C ASP A 268 10.27 20.23 -7.97
N PRO A 269 9.35 20.27 -6.98
CA PRO A 269 9.31 19.31 -5.90
C PRO A 269 9.10 17.87 -6.36
N LEU A 270 8.32 17.65 -7.42
CA LEU A 270 8.06 16.30 -7.93
C LEU A 270 9.32 15.66 -8.50
N THR A 271 10.12 16.45 -9.22
CA THR A 271 11.39 16.00 -9.78
C THR A 271 12.39 15.67 -8.67
N GLU A 272 12.56 16.56 -7.67
CA GLU A 272 13.43 16.29 -6.53
C GLU A 272 12.95 15.07 -5.72
N TYR A 273 11.64 14.92 -5.52
CA TYR A 273 11.05 13.74 -4.88
C TYR A 273 11.45 12.45 -5.62
N LYS A 274 11.36 12.43 -6.95
CA LYS A 274 11.74 11.26 -7.75
C LYS A 274 13.21 10.88 -7.59
N PHE A 275 14.09 11.88 -7.57
CA PHE A 275 15.52 11.65 -7.37
C PHE A 275 15.83 11.14 -5.97
N GLU A 276 15.39 11.85 -4.93
CA GLU A 276 15.61 11.46 -3.53
C GLU A 276 14.99 10.08 -3.25
N ALA A 277 13.79 9.81 -3.76
CA ALA A 277 13.14 8.50 -3.63
C ALA A 277 13.92 7.36 -4.31
N TYR A 278 14.51 7.62 -5.47
CA TYR A 278 15.35 6.65 -6.18
C TYR A 278 16.62 6.33 -5.41
N ASP A 279 17.30 7.36 -4.90
CA ASP A 279 18.51 7.20 -4.10
C ASP A 279 18.22 6.46 -2.78
N MET A 280 17.14 6.83 -2.09
CA MET A 280 16.69 6.11 -0.89
C MET A 280 16.38 4.64 -1.18
N PHE A 281 15.75 4.33 -2.31
CA PHE A 281 15.44 2.95 -2.70
C PHE A 281 16.70 2.13 -3.00
N ASN A 282 17.69 2.73 -3.68
CA ASN A 282 18.98 2.08 -3.91
C ASN A 282 19.72 1.84 -2.60
N ASN A 283 19.80 2.85 -1.73
CA ASN A 283 20.41 2.72 -0.40
C ASN A 283 19.73 1.64 0.43
N MET A 284 18.39 1.55 0.39
CA MET A 284 17.63 0.48 1.04
C MET A 284 18.02 -0.89 0.46
N THR A 285 18.11 -1.01 -0.87
CA THR A 285 18.49 -2.24 -1.57
C THR A 285 19.90 -2.69 -1.19
N GLU A 286 20.86 -1.76 -1.18
CA GLU A 286 22.23 -2.02 -0.74
C GLU A 286 22.29 -2.44 0.73
N SER A 287 21.54 -1.77 1.59
CA SER A 287 21.44 -2.11 3.01
C SER A 287 20.81 -3.49 3.25
N ILE A 288 19.84 -3.90 2.42
CA ILE A 288 19.29 -5.26 2.44
C ILE A 288 20.39 -6.27 2.10
N GLN A 289 21.15 -6.03 1.03
CA GLN A 289 22.22 -6.95 0.60
C GLN A 289 23.30 -7.11 1.68
N GLU A 290 23.75 -6.00 2.27
CA GLU A 290 24.74 -6.01 3.35
C GLU A 290 24.24 -6.75 4.59
N GLU A 291 23.01 -6.49 5.01
CA GLU A 291 22.46 -7.14 6.19
C GLU A 291 22.18 -8.63 5.97
N VAL A 292 21.73 -9.01 4.77
CA VAL A 292 21.60 -10.42 4.39
C VAL A 292 22.97 -11.11 4.41
N ALA A 293 23.99 -10.51 3.79
CA ALA A 293 25.36 -11.04 3.80
C ALA A 293 25.88 -11.24 5.22
N ARG A 294 25.69 -10.23 6.09
CA ARG A 294 26.07 -10.26 7.50
C ARG A 294 25.41 -11.39 8.27
N LEU A 295 24.07 -11.49 8.16
CA LEU A 295 23.29 -12.45 8.94
C LEU A 295 23.53 -13.88 8.48
N ILE A 296 23.62 -14.10 7.16
CA ILE A 296 23.78 -15.46 6.63
C ILE A 296 25.08 -16.10 7.08
N LEU A 297 26.19 -15.35 7.18
CA LEU A 297 27.47 -15.91 7.60
C LEU A 297 27.65 -15.96 9.13
N ARG A 298 26.91 -15.15 9.90
CA ARG A 298 27.11 -15.01 11.35
C ARG A 298 26.06 -15.65 12.25
N VAL A 299 24.84 -15.87 11.77
CA VAL A 299 23.75 -16.35 12.64
C VAL A 299 24.15 -17.68 13.29
N GLN A 300 24.25 -17.73 14.62
CA GLN A 300 24.37 -19.02 15.30
C GLN A 300 22.95 -19.57 15.48
N LEU A 301 22.69 -20.77 14.99
CA LEU A 301 21.41 -21.44 15.20
C LEU A 301 21.30 -21.86 16.66
N ALA A 302 20.78 -20.98 17.50
CA ALA A 302 20.23 -21.39 18.80
C ALA A 302 18.95 -22.18 18.51
N ASN A 303 19.05 -23.52 18.59
CA ASN A 303 17.98 -24.52 18.53
C ASN A 303 16.76 -24.22 17.64
N LYS A 304 16.68 -24.96 16.52
CA LYS A 304 15.57 -25.10 15.55
C LYS A 304 14.59 -23.90 15.52
N PRO A 305 14.69 -22.99 14.52
CA PRO A 305 13.67 -21.98 14.33
C PRO A 305 12.34 -22.67 14.04
N LEU A 306 11.46 -22.73 15.05
CA LEU A 306 10.06 -23.05 14.84
C LEU A 306 9.54 -21.99 13.88
N ARG A 307 9.19 -22.38 12.66
CA ARG A 307 8.40 -21.55 11.77
C ARG A 307 7.18 -21.12 12.56
N ARG A 308 7.14 -19.86 12.96
CA ARG A 308 5.88 -19.20 13.26
C ARG A 308 5.22 -19.12 11.89
N SER A 309 4.31 -20.05 11.60
CA SER A 309 3.50 -20.00 10.39
C SER A 309 2.94 -18.59 10.31
N VAL A 310 3.47 -17.78 9.39
CA VAL A 310 2.86 -16.50 9.06
C VAL A 310 1.47 -16.90 8.60
N ALA A 311 0.47 -16.51 9.40
CA ALA A 311 -0.89 -16.93 9.21
C ALA A 311 -1.22 -16.81 7.72
N VAL A 312 -1.54 -17.95 7.11
CA VAL A 312 -2.18 -18.01 5.80
C VAL A 312 -3.29 -16.97 5.87
N ALA A 313 -3.23 -16.01 4.94
CA ALA A 313 -4.21 -14.95 4.83
C ALA A 313 -5.61 -15.55 5.06
N ASN A 314 -6.27 -15.13 6.13
CA ASN A 314 -7.66 -15.44 6.33
C ASN A 314 -8.38 -15.00 5.06
N PRO A 315 -9.07 -15.88 4.33
CA PRO A 315 -9.95 -15.43 3.26
C PRO A 315 -10.98 -14.52 3.91
N THR A 316 -11.04 -13.27 3.43
CA THR A 316 -12.00 -12.27 3.84
C THR A 316 -13.40 -12.90 3.78
N PRO A 317 -14.16 -12.98 4.88
CA PRO A 317 -15.52 -13.46 4.81
C PRO A 317 -16.34 -12.46 3.97
N PRO A 318 -17.26 -12.92 3.12
CA PRO A 318 -18.20 -12.00 2.50
C PRO A 318 -18.99 -11.30 3.61
N SER A 319 -19.07 -9.99 3.53
CA SER A 319 -19.85 -9.15 4.43
C SER A 319 -21.32 -9.54 4.34
N GLY A 320 -21.79 -10.31 5.31
CA GLY A 320 -23.20 -10.60 5.55
C GLY A 320 -23.42 -10.63 7.06
N GLY A 321 -24.11 -9.62 7.58
CA GLY A 321 -24.26 -9.37 9.00
C GLY A 321 -24.96 -10.49 9.78
N GLY A 322 -24.61 -10.62 11.06
CA GLY A 322 -25.32 -11.47 12.00
C GLY A 322 -24.55 -11.77 13.28
N GLY A 323 -24.77 -10.93 14.30
CA GLY A 323 -24.51 -11.07 15.75
C GLY A 323 -23.63 -12.23 16.29
N THR A 324 -22.58 -11.86 17.02
CA THR A 324 -21.80 -12.74 17.89
C THR A 324 -22.55 -13.08 19.19
N GLY A 325 -22.86 -14.36 19.38
CA GLY A 325 -23.18 -14.97 20.68
C GLY A 325 -22.22 -16.15 20.95
N PRO A 326 -21.88 -16.48 22.21
CA PRO A 326 -20.83 -17.46 22.51
C PRO A 326 -21.29 -18.90 22.24
N ALA A 327 -20.35 -19.72 21.76
CA ALA A 327 -20.57 -21.09 21.30
C ALA A 327 -21.06 -22.04 22.42
N ARG A 328 -22.17 -22.75 22.15
CA ARG A 328 -22.66 -23.87 22.97
C ARG A 328 -22.01 -25.18 22.50
N SER A 329 -21.43 -25.95 23.43
CA SER A 329 -20.96 -27.31 23.15
C SER A 329 -22.13 -28.24 22.84
N ALA A 330 -21.97 -29.09 21.83
CA ALA A 330 -22.95 -30.08 21.43
C ALA A 330 -23.01 -31.20 22.49
N LYS A 331 -24.00 -31.13 23.41
CA LYS A 331 -24.40 -32.26 24.24
C LYS A 331 -25.25 -33.22 23.39
N THR A 332 -24.74 -34.43 23.17
CA THR A 332 -25.49 -35.55 22.58
C THR A 332 -26.71 -35.85 23.45
N LYS A 333 -27.93 -35.65 22.92
CA LYS A 333 -29.18 -35.94 23.64
C LYS A 333 -29.38 -37.45 23.70
N VAL A 334 -29.32 -38.02 24.91
CA VAL A 334 -29.66 -39.44 25.16
C VAL A 334 -31.18 -39.61 25.05
N GLY A 335 -31.63 -40.54 24.22
CA GLY A 335 -33.05 -40.84 24.00
C GLY A 335 -33.69 -41.61 25.15
N ARG A 336 -35.02 -41.49 25.32
CA ARG A 336 -35.77 -42.04 26.47
C ARG A 336 -35.62 -43.57 26.65
N ASN A 337 -35.34 -44.31 25.58
CA ASN A 337 -35.18 -45.77 25.59
C ASN A 337 -33.72 -46.24 25.54
N ASP A 338 -32.75 -45.33 25.44
CA ASP A 338 -31.33 -45.66 25.34
C ASP A 338 -30.78 -46.16 26.69
N PRO A 339 -29.64 -46.87 26.69
CA PRO A 339 -28.95 -47.26 27.92
C PRO A 339 -28.65 -46.03 28.78
N CYS A 340 -28.96 -46.10 30.07
CA CYS A 340 -28.78 -44.97 30.96
C CYS A 340 -27.27 -44.68 31.17
N PRO A 341 -26.80 -43.43 30.98
CA PRO A 341 -25.38 -43.07 31.05
C PRO A 341 -24.79 -43.17 32.47
N CYS A 342 -25.59 -43.43 33.50
CA CYS A 342 -25.11 -43.67 34.86
C CYS A 342 -24.54 -45.08 35.09
N GLY A 343 -24.50 -45.93 34.05
CA GLY A 343 -23.91 -47.28 34.13
C GLY A 343 -24.79 -48.32 34.82
N SER A 344 -26.06 -48.00 35.11
CA SER A 344 -26.98 -48.89 35.86
C SER A 344 -27.51 -50.09 35.07
N GLY A 345 -27.17 -50.22 33.79
CA GLY A 345 -27.68 -51.28 32.90
C GLY A 345 -29.17 -51.19 32.54
N LYS A 346 -29.90 -50.17 33.03
CA LYS A 346 -31.33 -49.93 32.76
C LYS A 346 -31.53 -48.89 31.64
N LYS A 347 -32.68 -48.90 30.96
CA LYS A 347 -33.06 -47.85 29.99
C LYS A 347 -33.25 -46.49 30.70
N TYR A 348 -32.90 -45.38 30.05
CA TYR A 348 -32.91 -44.03 30.63
C TYR A 348 -34.23 -43.69 31.35
N LYS A 349 -35.40 -43.97 30.73
CA LYS A 349 -36.72 -43.75 31.35
C LYS A 349 -37.02 -44.54 32.63
N ARG A 350 -36.26 -45.61 32.92
CA ARG A 350 -36.41 -46.45 34.12
C ARG A 350 -35.27 -46.23 35.12
N CYS A 351 -34.48 -45.17 34.95
CA CYS A 351 -33.39 -44.78 35.83
C CYS A 351 -33.34 -43.25 35.95
N CYS A 352 -32.30 -42.57 35.45
CA CYS A 352 -32.15 -41.12 35.59
C CYS A 352 -33.23 -40.28 34.90
N GLY A 353 -34.05 -40.87 34.03
CA GLY A 353 -35.19 -40.25 33.37
C GLY A 353 -36.55 -40.63 33.95
N GLN A 354 -36.60 -41.22 35.16
CA GLN A 354 -37.85 -41.34 35.92
C GLN A 354 -38.19 -39.97 36.51
N GLN A 355 -39.13 -39.28 35.88
CA GLN A 355 -39.99 -38.30 36.55
C GLN A 355 -41.32 -38.97 36.85
#